data_AF-W0BEL3-F1
#
_entry.id   AF-W0BEL3-F1
#
_cell.length_a   1.000
_cell.length_b   1.000
_cell.length_c   1.000
_cell.angle_alpha   90.00
_cell.angle_beta   90.00
_cell.angle_gamma   90.00
#
_symmetry.space_group_name_H-M   'P 1'
#
loop_
_entity.id
_entity.type
_entity.pdbx_description
1 polymer ?
#
loop_
_entity_poly.entity_id
_entity_poly.type
_entity_poly.pdbx_seq_one_letter_code
_entity_poly.pdbx_strand_id
1 'polypeptide(L)'
;MSSALELLSSIIETRYNPSAWNIYVAQASDGDNWNADSPYCLELLQEKIMPLLQYFAYIEIMPRHHQSLWEVYQQIHKKYSNFAMENIDDVADIYPVFRELFKRKTA
;
A
#
# COMPACT_ATOMS: atom_id res chain seq x y z
N MET A 1 6.48 6.49 8.61
CA MET A 1 5.72 5.59 7.73
C MET A 1 6.28 4.17 7.73
N SER A 2 7.61 4.00 7.76
CA SER A 2 8.30 2.72 7.99
C SER A 2 7.69 1.90 9.15
N SER A 3 7.43 2.55 10.29
CA SER A 3 6.83 1.90 11.48
C SER A 3 5.46 1.22 11.24
N ALA A 4 4.62 1.75 10.36
CA ALA A 4 3.31 1.16 10.06
C ALA A 4 3.46 -0.10 9.19
N LEU A 5 4.38 -0.09 8.24
CA LEU A 5 4.69 -1.24 7.38
C LEU A 5 5.40 -2.35 8.16
N GLU A 6 6.29 -1.99 9.09
CA GLU A 6 6.93 -2.95 9.99
C GLU A 6 5.90 -3.63 10.89
N LEU A 7 4.97 -2.85 11.46
CA LEU A 7 3.87 -3.39 12.26
C LEU A 7 2.96 -4.30 11.42
N LEU A 8 2.66 -3.92 10.17
CA LEU A 8 1.90 -4.76 9.25
C LEU A 8 2.60 -6.10 9.02
N SER A 9 3.90 -6.10 8.69
CA SER A 9 4.69 -7.32 8.51
C SER A 9 4.64 -8.20 9.75
N SER A 10 4.88 -7.61 10.93
CA SER A 10 4.85 -8.33 12.20
C SER A 10 3.47 -8.94 12.50
N ILE A 11 2.38 -8.22 12.24
CA ILE A 11 1.02 -8.73 12.45
C ILE A 11 0.71 -9.89 11.49
N ILE A 12 1.10 -9.78 10.23
CA ILE A 12 0.90 -10.87 9.25
C ILE A 12 1.64 -12.12 9.73
N GLU A 13 2.92 -12.01 10.05
CA GLU A 13 3.76 -13.13 10.48
C GLU A 13 3.25 -13.78 11.78
N THR A 14 2.82 -12.97 12.75
CA THR A 14 2.46 -13.47 14.09
C THR A 14 1.02 -13.96 14.21
N ARG A 15 0.09 -13.43 13.41
CA ARG A 15 -1.36 -13.68 13.58
C ARG A 15 -2.05 -14.28 12.36
N TYR A 16 -1.53 -14.04 11.16
CA TYR A 16 -2.24 -14.37 9.92
C TYR A 16 -1.33 -15.11 8.94
N ASN A 17 -1.12 -16.40 9.19
CA ASN A 17 -0.35 -17.24 8.28
C ASN A 17 -0.99 -17.24 6.86
N PRO A 18 -0.26 -16.84 5.80
CA PRO A 18 -0.80 -16.75 4.44
C PRO A 18 -1.29 -18.09 3.85
N SER A 19 -0.86 -19.23 4.42
CA SER A 19 -1.40 -20.54 4.02
C SER A 19 -2.84 -20.78 4.48
N ALA A 20 -3.31 -20.00 5.47
CA ALA A 20 -4.64 -20.10 6.05
C ALA A 20 -5.53 -18.88 5.77
N TRP A 21 -4.94 -17.75 5.33
CA TRP A 21 -5.65 -16.48 5.16
C TRP A 21 -5.37 -15.85 3.81
N ASN A 22 -6.41 -15.26 3.22
CA ASN A 22 -6.23 -14.27 2.16
C ASN A 22 -6.08 -12.90 2.82
N ILE A 23 -4.98 -12.21 2.52
CA ILE A 23 -4.59 -10.95 3.14
C ILE A 23 -4.72 -9.83 2.11
N TYR A 24 -5.47 -8.80 2.52
CA TYR A 24 -5.76 -7.62 1.72
C TYR A 24 -5.39 -6.38 2.53
N VAL A 25 -4.67 -5.46 1.90
CA VAL A 25 -4.23 -4.22 2.55
C VAL A 25 -4.87 -3.03 1.85
N ALA A 26 -5.39 -2.10 2.66
CA ALA A 26 -5.88 -0.80 2.23
C ALA A 26 -5.18 0.28 3.06
N GLN A 27 -4.35 1.09 2.42
CA GLN A 27 -3.60 2.17 3.05
C GLN A 27 -4.04 3.50 2.44
N ALA A 28 -4.46 4.45 3.28
CA ALA A 28 -4.62 5.84 2.89
C ALA A 28 -3.60 6.69 3.67
N SER A 29 -2.90 7.60 2.98
CA SER A 29 -1.93 8.51 3.60
C SER A 29 -1.88 9.84 2.88
N ASP A 30 -1.47 10.89 3.57
CA ASP A 30 -1.10 12.20 3.01
C ASP A 30 0.25 12.21 2.26
N GLY A 31 0.91 11.05 2.14
CA GLY A 31 2.17 10.87 1.41
C GLY A 31 3.42 11.35 2.16
N ASP A 32 3.29 11.99 3.33
CA ASP A 32 4.45 12.51 4.05
C ASP A 32 5.28 11.35 4.61
N ASN A 33 6.49 11.19 4.09
CA ASN A 33 7.44 10.21 4.58
C ASN A 33 8.72 10.94 5.00
N TRP A 34 9.19 10.62 6.22
CA TRP A 34 10.47 11.10 6.71
C TRP A 34 11.56 10.54 5.80
N ASN A 35 12.18 11.42 5.00
CA ASN A 35 13.04 11.15 3.84
C ASN A 35 14.26 10.22 4.08
N ALA A 36 14.48 9.73 5.30
CA ALA A 36 15.61 8.89 5.66
C ALA A 36 15.40 7.38 5.38
N ASP A 37 14.15 6.90 5.22
CA ASP A 37 13.84 5.46 5.22
C ASP A 37 13.39 4.88 3.86
N SER A 38 13.43 5.66 2.76
CA SER A 38 12.84 5.24 1.48
C SER A 38 13.39 3.91 0.90
N PRO A 39 14.70 3.63 0.92
CA PRO A 39 15.22 2.34 0.44
C PRO A 39 14.75 1.16 1.29
N TYR A 40 14.70 1.34 2.62
CA TYR A 40 14.25 0.32 3.55
C TYR A 40 12.75 0.03 3.38
N CYS A 41 11.93 1.06 3.18
CA CYS A 41 10.49 0.88 2.92
C CYS A 41 10.25 0.07 1.63
N LEU A 42 11.04 0.35 0.58
CA LEU A 42 10.95 -0.39 -0.68
C LEU A 42 11.31 -1.86 -0.47
N GLU A 43 12.43 -2.15 0.18
CA GLU A 43 12.86 -3.51 0.49
C GLU A 43 11.82 -4.27 1.33
N LEU A 44 11.32 -3.65 2.39
CA LEU A 44 10.30 -4.22 3.27
C LEU A 44 9.03 -4.60 2.49
N LEU A 45 8.56 -3.70 1.63
CA LEU A 45 7.38 -3.96 0.79
C LEU A 45 7.64 -5.09 -0.20
N GLN A 46 8.77 -5.07 -0.91
CA GLN A 46 9.06 -6.06 -1.96
C GLN A 46 9.33 -7.45 -1.41
N GLU A 47 10.11 -7.55 -0.33
CA GLU A 47 10.66 -8.81 0.14
C GLU A 47 9.79 -9.44 1.24
N LYS A 48 9.11 -8.64 2.06
CA LYS A 48 8.36 -9.18 3.22
C LYS A 48 6.85 -9.07 3.10
N ILE A 49 6.34 -7.98 2.53
CA ILE A 49 4.90 -7.72 2.55
C ILE A 49 4.23 -8.25 1.29
N MET A 50 4.58 -7.72 0.12
CA MET A 50 3.89 -8.02 -1.15
C MET A 50 3.80 -9.52 -1.50
N PRO A 51 4.82 -10.37 -1.25
CA PRO A 51 4.73 -11.80 -1.53
C PRO A 51 3.64 -12.53 -0.73
N LEU A 52 3.18 -11.95 0.37
CA LEU A 52 2.19 -12.56 1.27
C LEU A 52 0.76 -12.10 0.98
N LEU A 53 0.58 -11.07 0.17
CA LEU A 53 -0.70 -10.42 -0.05
C LEU A 53 -1.37 -10.90 -1.34
N GLN A 54 -2.70 -11.01 -1.30
CA GLN A 54 -3.50 -11.19 -2.50
C GLN A 54 -3.77 -9.85 -3.18
N TYR A 55 -3.83 -8.75 -2.43
CA TYR A 55 -3.99 -7.41 -2.99
C TYR A 55 -3.54 -6.31 -2.02
N PHE A 56 -2.94 -5.26 -2.55
CA PHE A 56 -2.59 -4.04 -1.81
C PHE A 56 -3.16 -2.83 -2.56
N ALA A 57 -3.98 -2.02 -1.88
CA ALA A 57 -4.50 -0.75 -2.37
C ALA A 57 -3.92 0.41 -1.57
N TYR A 58 -3.25 1.34 -2.25
CA TYR A 58 -2.76 2.59 -1.68
C TYR A 58 -3.56 3.79 -2.21
N ILE A 59 -3.86 4.74 -1.34
CA ILE A 59 -4.45 6.02 -1.68
C ILE A 59 -3.59 7.12 -1.08
N GLU A 60 -3.16 8.05 -1.93
CA GLU A 60 -2.49 9.28 -1.50
C GLU A 60 -3.50 10.44 -1.48
N ILE A 61 -3.71 11.05 -0.31
CA ILE A 61 -4.60 12.20 -0.12
C ILE A 61 -3.75 13.47 -0.22
N MET A 62 -3.60 14.03 -1.42
CA MET A 62 -2.75 15.21 -1.59
C MET A 62 -3.13 16.02 -2.85
N PRO A 63 -3.54 17.29 -2.72
CA PRO A 63 -4.11 18.07 -3.82
C PRO A 63 -3.09 18.86 -4.67
N ARG A 64 -1.78 18.73 -4.43
CA ARG A 64 -0.78 19.63 -5.09
C ARG A 64 0.43 18.93 -5.69
N HIS A 65 1.17 18.12 -4.93
CA HIS A 65 2.37 17.45 -5.42
C HIS A 65 2.59 16.11 -4.72
N HIS A 66 2.91 15.09 -5.51
CA HIS A 66 3.31 13.77 -5.02
C HIS A 66 4.52 13.86 -4.10
N GLN A 67 4.51 13.03 -3.06
CA GLN A 67 5.59 12.96 -2.08
C GLN A 67 6.54 11.79 -2.36
N SER A 68 7.60 11.68 -1.57
CA SER A 68 8.61 10.64 -1.73
C SER A 68 8.03 9.21 -1.62
N LEU A 69 6.93 9.02 -0.88
CA LEU A 69 6.27 7.71 -0.82
C LEU A 69 5.67 7.30 -2.17
N TRP A 70 5.05 8.25 -2.87
CA TRP A 70 4.46 7.98 -4.18
C TRP A 70 5.49 7.38 -5.14
N GLU A 71 6.70 7.95 -5.19
CA GLU A 71 7.79 7.46 -6.04
C GLU A 71 8.25 6.05 -5.66
N VAL A 72 8.31 5.74 -4.36
CA VAL A 72 8.59 4.38 -3.87
C VAL A 72 7.49 3.41 -4.30
N TYR A 73 6.23 3.80 -4.13
CA TYR A 73 5.07 2.96 -4.41
C TYR A 73 4.86 2.76 -5.91
N GLN A 74 5.25 3.73 -6.75
CA GLN A 74 5.30 3.56 -8.20
C GLN A 74 6.25 2.44 -8.62
N GLN A 75 7.35 2.23 -7.91
CA GLN A 75 8.27 1.12 -8.19
C GLN A 75 7.63 -0.23 -7.83
N ILE A 76 6.86 -0.28 -6.73
CA ILE A 76 6.07 -1.47 -6.36
C ILE A 76 4.99 -1.75 -7.42
N HIS A 77 4.22 -0.74 -7.81
CA HIS A 77 3.16 -0.86 -8.82
C HIS A 77 3.67 -1.42 -10.15
N LYS A 78 4.90 -1.05 -10.56
CA LYS A 78 5.53 -1.59 -11.77
C LYS A 78 5.92 -3.07 -11.65
N LYS A 79 6.18 -3.57 -10.44
CA LYS A 79 6.66 -4.94 -10.17
C LYS A 79 5.53 -5.91 -9.84
N TYR A 80 4.45 -5.45 -9.21
CA TYR A 80 3.37 -6.31 -8.71
C TYR A 80 2.02 -5.94 -9.32
N SER A 81 1.41 -6.88 -10.06
CA SER A 81 0.10 -6.69 -10.70
C SER A 81 -1.08 -6.63 -9.72
N ASN A 82 -0.86 -7.13 -8.50
CA ASN A 82 -1.83 -7.09 -7.40
C ASN A 82 -1.59 -5.91 -6.44
N PHE A 83 -0.88 -4.89 -6.91
CA PHE A 83 -0.75 -3.61 -6.24
C PHE A 83 -1.53 -2.57 -7.03
N ALA A 84 -2.31 -1.73 -6.36
CA ALA A 84 -3.01 -0.61 -6.95
C ALA A 84 -2.74 0.65 -6.13
N MET A 85 -2.63 1.78 -6.82
CA MET A 85 -2.44 3.08 -6.19
C MET A 85 -3.25 4.15 -6.90
N GLU A 86 -3.87 5.03 -6.13
CA GLU A 86 -4.61 6.19 -6.63
C GLU A 86 -4.25 7.44 -5.83
N ASN A 87 -4.43 8.61 -6.43
CA ASN A 87 -4.30 9.90 -5.76
C ASN A 87 -5.67 10.56 -5.72
N ILE A 88 -6.00 11.18 -4.59
CA ILE A 88 -7.24 11.90 -4.35
C ILE A 88 -6.97 13.25 -3.70
N ASP A 89 -7.89 14.19 -3.91
CA ASP A 89 -7.78 15.55 -3.38
C ASP A 89 -8.37 15.69 -1.97
N ASP A 90 -9.45 14.95 -1.66
CA ASP A 90 -10.20 15.07 -0.41
C ASP A 90 -10.34 13.72 0.30
N VAL A 91 -10.30 13.74 1.64
CA VAL A 91 -10.55 12.59 2.52
C VAL A 91 -11.92 11.94 2.25
N ALA A 92 -12.91 12.72 1.81
CA ALA A 92 -14.22 12.22 1.42
C ALA A 92 -14.16 11.18 0.29
N ASP A 93 -13.12 11.20 -0.54
CA ASP A 93 -12.94 10.31 -1.68
C ASP A 93 -12.29 8.96 -1.31
N ILE A 94 -11.77 8.81 -0.08
CA ILE A 94 -11.11 7.57 0.36
C ILE A 94 -12.03 6.36 0.18
N TYR A 95 -13.25 6.45 0.69
CA TYR A 95 -14.20 5.34 0.66
C TYR A 95 -14.67 4.97 -0.76
N PRO A 96 -15.16 5.92 -1.59
CA PRO A 96 -15.57 5.58 -2.95
C PRO A 96 -14.39 5.03 -3.77
N VAL A 97 -13.17 5.57 -3.63
CA VAL A 97 -12.01 5.06 -4.38
C VAL A 97 -11.60 3.68 -3.91
N PHE A 98 -11.54 3.40 -2.60
CA PHE A 98 -11.30 2.03 -2.15
C PHE A 98 -12.38 1.07 -2.65
N ARG A 99 -13.65 1.49 -2.64
CA ARG A 99 -14.72 0.65 -3.19
C ARG A 99 -14.46 0.30 -4.66
N GLU A 100 -14.03 1.25 -5.49
CA GLU A 100 -13.63 0.97 -6.88
C GLU A 100 -12.40 0.06 -6.97
N LEU A 101 -11.36 0.32 -6.18
CA LEU A 101 -10.12 -0.47 -6.18
C LEU A 101 -10.35 -1.93 -5.78
N PHE A 102 -11.32 -2.20 -4.90
CA PHE A 102 -11.68 -3.56 -4.47
C PHE A 102 -12.84 -4.17 -5.26
N LYS A 103 -13.45 -3.43 -6.20
CA LYS A 103 -14.43 -4.04 -7.09
C LYS A 103 -13.76 -5.12 -7.92
N ARG A 104 -14.44 -6.25 -8.00
CA ARG A 104 -14.04 -7.38 -8.84
C ARG A 104 -14.00 -6.90 -10.28
N LYS A 105 -12.81 -6.79 -10.88
CA LYS A 105 -12.69 -6.62 -12.32
C LYS A 105 -13.24 -7.90 -12.94
N THR A 106 -14.43 -7.79 -13.52
CA THR A 106 -15.05 -8.92 -14.22
C THR A 106 -14.25 -9.10 -15.49
N ALA A 107 -13.54 -10.23 -15.60
CA ALA A 107 -12.84 -10.62 -16.81
C ALA A 107 -13.83 -10.98 -17.92
#